data_AF-A0A1V5PBC6-F1
#
_entry.id   AF-A0A1V5PBC6-F1
#
_cell.length_a   1.000
_cell.length_b   1.000
_cell.length_c   1.000
_cell.angle_alpha   90.00
_cell.angle_beta   90.00
_cell.angle_gamma   90.00
#
_symmetry.space_group_name_H-M   'P 1'
#
loop_
_entity.id
_entity.type
_entity.pdbx_description
1 polymer ?
#
loop_
_entity_poly.entity_id
_entity_poly.type
_entity_poly.pdbx_seq_one_letter_code
_entity_poly.pdbx_strand_id
1 'polypeptide(L)'
;MWSFSGVFSTSKQMYAVIEQLLLEALEQLRINEEAWYDLKLILQELCLNALEHGDKPVNLQASVCAYDNCLHILISDSGQGFNPMDCKLSCLDEERGRGLSIVEALAKKVVFNSCANKVLVTLDILEN
;
A
#
# COMPACT_ATOMS: atom_id res chain seq x y z
N MET A 1 -4.48 19.40 3.83
CA MET A 1 -4.94 18.16 3.18
C MET A 1 -3.88 17.80 2.16
N TRP A 2 -3.14 16.73 2.41
CA TRP A 2 -2.04 16.28 1.55
C TRP A 2 -2.48 15.06 0.77
N SER A 3 -2.01 14.93 -0.48
CA SER A 3 -2.28 13.78 -1.33
C SER A 3 -1.15 13.57 -2.33
N PHE A 4 -0.89 12.30 -2.64
CA PHE A 4 0.08 11.84 -3.61
C PHE A 4 -0.58 10.83 -4.56
N SER A 5 -0.14 10.81 -5.82
CA SER A 5 -0.54 9.79 -6.78
C SER A 5 0.62 9.40 -7.68
N GLY A 6 0.78 8.11 -7.92
CA GLY A 6 1.76 7.56 -8.85
C GLY A 6 1.23 6.35 -9.59
N VAL A 7 1.85 6.07 -10.74
CA VAL A 7 1.49 4.94 -11.61
C VAL A 7 2.76 4.22 -12.03
N PHE A 8 2.74 2.89 -12.00
CA PHE A 8 3.88 2.07 -12.40
C PHE A 8 3.45 0.75 -13.04
N SER A 9 4.32 0.24 -13.93
CA SER A 9 4.14 -1.06 -14.58
C SER A 9 5.37 -1.97 -14.44
N THR A 10 6.43 -1.50 -13.77
CA THR A 10 7.69 -2.21 -13.58
C THR A 10 8.22 -1.98 -12.16
N SER A 11 9.04 -2.90 -11.64
CA SER A 11 9.62 -2.76 -10.29
C SER A 11 10.50 -1.52 -10.17
N LYS A 12 11.21 -1.14 -11.24
CA LYS A 12 12.02 0.09 -11.26
C LYS A 12 11.16 1.35 -11.07
N GLN A 13 10.03 1.44 -11.78
CA GLN A 13 9.09 2.56 -11.62
C GLN A 13 8.44 2.54 -10.24
N MET A 14 8.07 1.36 -9.75
CA MET A 14 7.49 1.17 -8.42
C MET A 14 8.38 1.76 -7.32
N TYR A 15 9.67 1.39 -7.28
CA TYR A 15 10.58 1.92 -6.26
C TYR A 15 10.76 3.44 -6.37
N ALA A 16 10.81 4.00 -7.58
CA ALA A 16 10.90 5.45 -7.78
C ALA A 16 9.64 6.18 -7.26
N VAL A 17 8.45 5.64 -7.52
CA VAL A 17 7.19 6.21 -7.02
C VAL A 17 7.10 6.11 -5.50
N ILE A 18 7.51 4.98 -4.91
CA ILE A 18 7.55 4.80 -3.45
C ILE A 18 8.52 5.80 -2.82
N GLU A 19 9.71 5.99 -3.40
CA GLU A 19 10.69 6.95 -2.89
C GLU A 19 10.16 8.39 -2.92
N GLN A 20 9.48 8.79 -4.01
CA GLN A 20 8.82 10.09 -4.11
C GLN A 20 7.76 10.27 -3.02
N LEU A 21 6.89 9.28 -2.83
CA LEU A 21 5.87 9.31 -1.78
C LEU A 21 6.50 9.45 -0.39
N LEU A 22 7.52 8.66 -0.08
CA LEU A 22 8.20 8.69 1.21
C LEU A 22 8.87 10.03 1.49
N LEU A 23 9.49 10.65 0.47
CA LEU A 23 10.09 11.98 0.59
C LEU A 23 9.01 13.05 0.84
N GLU A 24 7.93 13.05 0.07
CA GLU A 24 6.82 13.99 0.27
C GLU A 24 6.13 13.78 1.63
N ALA A 25 5.97 12.53 2.07
CA ALA A 25 5.40 12.22 3.38
C ALA A 25 6.29 12.72 4.52
N LEU A 26 7.63 12.62 4.41
CA LEU A 26 8.56 13.18 5.39
C LEU A 26 8.49 14.72 5.46
N GLU A 27 8.28 15.38 4.33
CA GLU A 27 8.20 16.85 4.28
C GLU A 27 6.85 17.39 4.76
N GLN A 28 5.76 16.69 4.45
CA GLN A 28 4.40 17.19 4.62
C GLN A 28 3.69 16.62 5.86
N LEU A 29 4.12 15.46 6.35
CA LEU A 29 3.50 14.75 7.47
C LEU A 29 4.47 14.62 8.65
N ARG A 30 3.93 14.62 9.87
CA ARG A 30 4.71 14.30 11.08
C ARG A 30 4.71 12.80 11.31
N ILE A 31 5.64 12.11 10.65
CA ILE A 31 5.90 10.69 10.85
C ILE A 31 7.21 10.52 11.63
N ASN A 32 7.21 9.66 12.64
CA ASN A 32 8.44 9.26 13.31
C ASN A 32 9.15 8.18 12.47
N GLU A 33 10.36 7.82 12.90
CA GLU A 33 11.19 6.82 12.22
C GLU A 33 10.48 5.46 12.10
N GLU A 34 9.82 5.01 13.17
CA GLU A 34 9.05 3.76 13.18
C GLU A 34 7.92 3.76 12.13
N ALA A 35 7.05 4.78 12.15
CA ALA A 35 5.97 4.92 11.17
C ALA A 35 6.50 5.06 9.73
N TRP A 36 7.68 5.66 9.54
CA TRP A 36 8.31 5.72 8.22
C TRP A 36 8.77 4.34 7.74
N TYR A 37 9.38 3.53 8.61
CA TYR A 37 9.76 2.16 8.28
C TYR A 37 8.55 1.29 7.97
N ASP A 38 7.49 1.40 8.78
CA ASP A 38 6.25 0.68 8.57
C ASP A 38 5.59 1.06 7.25
N LEU A 39 5.48 2.37 6.98
CA LEU A 39 4.97 2.89 5.71
C LEU A 39 5.74 2.33 4.52
N LYS A 40 7.09 2.37 4.58
CA LYS A 40 7.95 1.86 3.53
C LYS A 40 7.72 0.37 3.29
N LEU A 41 7.66 -0.43 4.36
CA LEU A 41 7.48 -1.87 4.25
C LEU A 41 6.10 -2.21 3.68
N ILE A 42 5.04 -1.55 4.17
CA ILE A 42 3.67 -1.71 3.64
C ILE A 42 3.60 -1.37 2.16
N LEU A 43 4.18 -0.25 1.74
CA LEU A 43 4.20 0.17 0.34
C LEU A 43 4.91 -0.86 -0.54
N GLN A 44 6.05 -1.39 -0.09
CA GLN A 44 6.80 -2.39 -0.84
C GLN A 44 6.01 -3.69 -0.99
N GLU A 45 5.47 -4.23 0.09
CA GLU A 45 4.70 -5.48 0.07
C GLU A 45 3.45 -5.37 -0.83
N LEU A 46 2.67 -4.31 -0.66
CA LEU A 46 1.43 -4.15 -1.42
C LEU A 46 1.69 -3.81 -2.90
N CYS A 47 2.67 -2.98 -3.20
CA CYS A 47 2.99 -2.64 -4.58
C CYS A 47 3.61 -3.83 -5.32
N LEU A 48 4.44 -4.64 -4.64
CA LEU A 48 4.98 -5.88 -5.21
C LEU A 48 3.85 -6.87 -5.49
N ASN A 49 2.94 -7.07 -4.53
CA ASN A 49 1.77 -7.93 -4.72
C ASN A 49 0.93 -7.49 -5.93
N ALA A 50 0.64 -6.19 -6.05
CA ALA A 50 -0.11 -5.65 -7.18
C ALA A 50 0.67 -5.76 -8.50
N LEU A 51 2.01 -5.66 -8.48
CA LEU A 51 2.83 -5.76 -9.68
C LEU A 51 2.99 -7.21 -10.18
N GLU A 52 3.12 -8.16 -9.25
CA GLU A 52 3.28 -9.60 -9.54
C GLU A 52 1.96 -10.25 -9.96
N HIS A 53 0.87 -9.91 -9.27
CA HIS A 53 -0.42 -10.61 -9.41
C HIS A 53 -1.51 -9.76 -10.07
N GLY A 54 -1.39 -8.43 -10.05
CA GLY A 54 -2.36 -7.52 -10.64
C GLY A 54 -2.09 -7.21 -12.10
N ASP A 55 -3.11 -6.69 -12.79
CA ASP A 55 -2.97 -6.19 -14.14
C ASP A 55 -2.34 -4.80 -14.16
N LYS A 56 -1.45 -4.60 -15.13
CA LYS A 56 -0.70 -3.35 -15.28
C LYS A 56 -1.47 -2.36 -16.16
N PRO A 57 -1.41 -1.05 -15.86
CA PRO A 57 -0.62 -0.42 -14.80
C PRO A 57 -1.25 -0.54 -13.40
N VAL A 58 -0.40 -0.44 -12.38
CA VAL A 58 -0.80 -0.29 -10.98
C VAL A 58 -0.83 1.19 -10.62
N ASN A 59 -1.87 1.60 -9.91
CA ASN A 59 -2.05 2.95 -9.40
C ASN A 59 -1.84 2.93 -7.89
N LEU A 60 -1.03 3.85 -7.39
CA LEU A 60 -0.82 4.11 -5.97
C LEU A 60 -1.30 5.52 -5.67
N GLN A 61 -2.19 5.63 -4.69
CA GLN A 61 -2.67 6.89 -4.16
C GLN A 61 -2.44 6.92 -2.66
N ALA A 62 -2.00 8.05 -2.13
CA ALA A 62 -1.90 8.28 -0.70
C ALA A 62 -2.53 9.62 -0.36
N SER A 63 -3.21 9.71 0.78
CA SER A 63 -3.84 10.95 1.21
C SER A 63 -4.05 11.01 2.72
N VAL A 64 -4.04 12.23 3.25
CA VAL A 64 -4.39 12.51 4.64
C VAL A 64 -5.60 13.45 4.65
N CYS A 65 -6.69 12.99 5.25
CA CYS A 65 -7.89 13.76 5.43
C CYS A 65 -7.81 14.57 6.74
N ALA A 66 -8.37 15.78 6.73
CA ALA A 66 -8.25 16.70 7.88
C ALA A 66 -9.02 16.25 9.14
N TYR A 67 -9.83 15.20 9.04
CA TYR A 67 -10.78 14.79 10.08
C TYR A 67 -10.37 13.53 10.84
N ASP A 68 -9.44 12.73 10.32
CA ASP A 68 -9.09 11.42 10.89
C ASP A 68 -7.63 11.30 11.33
N ASN A 69 -6.78 12.30 11.03
CA ASN A 69 -5.33 12.26 11.26
C ASN A 69 -4.74 10.89 10.94
N CYS A 70 -5.18 10.31 9.82
CA CYS A 70 -4.70 9.03 9.34
C CYS A 70 -4.13 9.18 7.92
N LEU A 71 -3.11 8.39 7.63
CA LEU A 71 -2.62 8.21 6.27
C LEU A 71 -3.37 7.06 5.61
N HIS A 72 -4.10 7.40 4.55
CA HIS A 72 -4.81 6.43 3.71
C HIS A 72 -4.01 6.15 2.45
N ILE A 73 -3.72 4.88 2.21
CA ILE A 73 -3.00 4.38 1.04
C ILE A 73 -3.93 3.47 0.26
N LEU A 74 -4.22 3.84 -0.98
CA LEU A 74 -5.01 3.04 -1.90
C LEU A 74 -4.10 2.55 -3.02
N ILE A 75 -3.98 1.23 -3.14
CA ILE A 75 -3.33 0.58 -4.28
C ILE A 75 -4.42 -0.10 -5.10
N SER A 76 -4.41 0.15 -6.41
CA SER A 76 -5.34 -0.45 -7.34
C SER A 76 -4.68 -0.84 -8.65
N ASP A 77 -4.85 -2.09 -9.05
CA ASP A 77 -4.49 -2.55 -10.38
C ASP A 77 -5.64 -2.31 -11.38
N SER A 78 -5.34 -2.42 -12.68
CA SER A 78 -6.29 -2.15 -13.76
C SER A 78 -7.11 -3.37 -14.18
N GLY A 79 -7.00 -4.46 -13.43
CA GLY A 79 -7.60 -5.74 -13.75
C GLY A 79 -9.03 -5.86 -13.28
N GLN A 80 -9.68 -6.95 -13.68
CA GLN A 80 -11.01 -7.32 -13.17
C GLN A 80 -10.95 -7.78 -11.70
N GLY A 81 -9.74 -7.99 -11.18
CA GLY A 81 -9.47 -8.52 -9.85
C GLY A 81 -9.46 -10.05 -9.81
N PHE A 82 -9.07 -10.59 -8.66
CA PHE A 82 -9.05 -12.03 -8.40
C PHE A 82 -9.95 -12.36 -7.21
N ASN A 83 -10.48 -13.58 -7.19
CA ASN A 83 -11.22 -14.04 -6.02
C ASN A 83 -10.22 -14.17 -4.83
N PRO A 84 -10.42 -13.48 -3.69
CA PRO A 84 -9.55 -13.62 -2.53
C PRO A 84 -9.37 -15.08 -2.09
N MET A 85 -10.37 -15.92 -2.38
CA MET A 85 -10.33 -17.36 -2.12
C MET A 85 -9.30 -18.10 -2.99
N ASP A 86 -9.07 -17.67 -4.23
CA ASP A 86 -8.06 -18.24 -5.13
C ASP A 86 -6.66 -17.81 -4.72
N CYS A 87 -6.52 -16.61 -4.13
CA CYS A 87 -5.24 -16.15 -3.58
C CYS A 87 -4.82 -16.97 -2.36
N LYS A 88 -5.76 -17.43 -1.52
CA LYS A 88 -5.44 -18.36 -0.42
C LYS A 88 -4.78 -19.66 -0.89
N LEU A 89 -5.00 -20.09 -2.14
CA LEU A 89 -4.31 -21.25 -2.72
C LEU A 89 -2.88 -20.93 -3.20
N SER A 90 -2.58 -19.70 -3.64
CA SER A 90 -1.20 -19.27 -3.96
C SER A 90 -0.42 -18.80 -2.73
N CYS A 91 -1.10 -18.54 -1.60
CA CYS A 91 -0.51 -18.26 -0.28
C CYS A 91 0.17 -19.47 0.39
N LEU A 92 0.18 -20.64 -0.25
CA LEU A 92 0.81 -21.86 0.26
C LEU A 92 2.34 -21.92 0.02
N ASP A 93 2.92 -20.90 -0.61
CA ASP A 93 4.36 -20.67 -0.54
C ASP A 93 4.69 -20.00 0.81
N GLU A 94 5.41 -20.70 1.69
CA GLU A 94 5.77 -20.31 3.07
C GLU A 94 6.50 -18.96 3.22
N GLU A 95 6.91 -18.36 2.09
CA GLU A 95 7.50 -17.02 2.00
C GLU A 95 6.53 -15.94 1.48
N ARG A 96 5.60 -16.29 0.56
CA ARG A 96 4.70 -15.32 -0.11
C ARG A 96 3.50 -14.91 0.74
N GLY A 97 3.11 -15.73 1.72
CA GLY A 97 2.02 -15.41 2.65
C GLY A 97 2.38 -14.37 3.72
N ARG A 98 3.67 -14.03 3.88
CA ARG A 98 4.13 -13.11 4.93
C ARG A 98 3.78 -11.67 4.63
N GLY A 99 3.80 -11.24 3.36
CA GLY A 99 3.60 -9.84 2.99
C GLY A 99 2.28 -9.29 3.51
N LEU A 100 1.18 -10.02 3.33
CA LEU A 100 -0.11 -9.60 3.87
C LEU A 100 -0.15 -9.64 5.40
N SER A 101 0.45 -10.65 6.04
CA SER A 101 0.52 -10.71 7.51
C SER A 101 1.34 -9.56 8.12
N ILE A 102 2.38 -9.10 7.42
CA ILE A 102 3.17 -7.92 7.80
C ILE A 102 2.30 -6.67 7.70
N VAL A 103 1.61 -6.49 6.58
CA VAL A 103 0.72 -5.35 6.38
C VAL A 103 -0.39 -5.33 7.44
N GLU A 104 -1.00 -6.48 7.75
CA GLU A 104 -2.02 -6.59 8.79
C GLU A 104 -1.48 -6.31 10.20
N ALA A 105 -0.21 -6.64 10.47
CA ALA A 105 0.41 -6.39 11.77
C ALA A 105 0.80 -4.91 11.98
N LEU A 106 1.14 -4.20 10.90
CA LEU A 106 1.63 -2.81 10.96
C LEU A 106 0.53 -1.77 10.69
N ALA A 107 -0.48 -2.12 9.90
CA ALA A 107 -1.56 -1.21 9.58
C ALA A 107 -2.62 -1.16 10.69
N LYS A 108 -3.17 0.03 10.92
CA LYS A 108 -4.38 0.21 11.74
C LYS A 108 -5.57 -0.51 11.13
N LYS A 109 -5.69 -0.46 9.80
CA LYS A 109 -6.79 -1.08 9.06
C LYS A 109 -6.39 -1.42 7.65
N VAL A 110 -6.79 -2.60 7.19
CA VAL A 110 -6.65 -3.07 5.80
C VAL A 110 -8.04 -3.42 5.28
N VAL A 111 -8.41 -2.92 4.11
CA VAL A 111 -9.69 -3.20 3.45
C VAL A 111 -9.45 -3.56 2.00
N PHE A 112 -9.90 -4.75 1.61
CA PHE A 112 -9.95 -5.18 0.22
C PHE A 112 -11.34 -4.95 -0.35
N ASN A 113 -11.42 -4.63 -1.64
CA ASN A 113 -12.71 -4.67 -2.33
C ASN A 113 -13.09 -6.12 -2.70
N SER A 114 -14.34 -6.32 -3.14
CA SER A 114 -14.91 -7.64 -3.42
C SER A 114 -14.13 -8.48 -4.45
N CYS A 115 -13.42 -7.81 -5.36
CA CYS A 115 -12.60 -8.46 -6.39
C CYS A 115 -11.09 -8.39 -6.08
N ALA A 116 -10.69 -7.94 -4.89
CA ALA A 116 -9.29 -7.79 -4.48
C ALA A 116 -8.36 -6.97 -5.41
N ASN A 117 -8.87 -6.24 -6.41
CA ASN A 117 -8.06 -5.33 -7.24
C ASN A 117 -7.84 -3.95 -6.60
N LYS A 118 -8.39 -3.72 -5.40
CA LYS A 118 -8.16 -2.52 -4.60
C LYS A 118 -7.91 -2.88 -3.16
N VAL A 119 -6.81 -2.37 -2.62
CA VAL A 119 -6.48 -2.45 -1.20
C VAL A 119 -6.36 -1.04 -0.64
N LEU A 120 -7.12 -0.76 0.41
CA LEU A 120 -7.05 0.46 1.20
C LEU A 120 -6.38 0.12 2.54
N VAL A 121 -5.26 0.77 2.82
CA VAL A 121 -4.54 0.67 4.08
C VAL A 121 -4.61 2.00 4.81
N THR A 122 -4.80 1.93 6.12
CA THR A 122 -4.82 3.09 7.02
C THR A 122 -3.71 2.95 8.04
N LEU A 123 -2.91 4.01 8.18
CA LEU A 123 -1.85 4.14 9.17
C LEU A 123 -2.14 5.33 10.09
N ASP A 124 -1.84 5.18 11.36
CA ASP A 124 -1.84 6.30 12.30
C ASP A 124 -0.65 7.21 11.99
N ILE A 125 -0.91 8.52 11.91
CA ILE A 125 0.14 9.54 11.93
C ILE A 125 0.09 10.22 13.29
N LEU A 126 1.25 10.69 13.79
CA LEU A 126 1.31 11.32 15.10
C LEU A 126 0.50 12.63 15.11
N GLU A 127 -0.43 12.75 16.06
CA GLU A 127 -1.06 14.03 16.39
C GLU A 127 -0.11 14.89 17.24
N ASN A 128 -0.30 16.21 17.19
CA ASN A 128 0.44 17.20 18.01
C ASN A 128 0.19 17.05 19.51
#